data_AF-A0A6N3YXD4-F1
#
_entry.id   AF-A0A6N3YXD4-F1
#
_cell.length_a   1.000
_cell.length_b   1.000
_cell.length_c   1.000
_cell.angle_alpha   90.00
_cell.angle_beta   90.00
_cell.angle_gamma   90.00
#
_symmetry.space_group_name_H-M   'P 1'
#
loop_
_entity.id
_entity.type
_entity.pdbx_description
1 polymer ?
#
loop_
_entity_poly.entity_id
_entity_poly.type
_entity_poly.pdbx_seq_one_letter_code
_entity_poly.pdbx_strand_id
1 'polypeptide(L)'
;MNRYRYLVDDVKKTLTDADKQQAIADIALAQEQLSSFSENMVNFLYTKAILAAETASFYIKQQYRFHQNGYPAKEIDYLTLLETQLSEIEKVFIALLRIHRGFVYVVYSEYPEVLAWLCLSKNIESQHDNDELTLLGISIIDQLDPELAMPLILRSNSNHIHKLLARFIEGGASKRELYYRCLVINQSVSVSLIKHWLEDKKLPEKMLHSYLALMNVGSSIEWLQELTNVDDLLFENLILKEDRATWFRQQYSVDTISSETANTYSKLLTLKEFSLFDIEKEQAVIHFILSGDTELVPLIIEHLMQLDEVDAQLWCEGLFLVYGEEFPFLPSKLGNTIEWQDALHEIVEWQEQIEVVKSVPLRMGQKLTFDSSIRAMKSAELSSSLREWLWRELCIMSRVHFYWHPQLSLQDQEGLFDNIQSIPLVRERFNLRGKHAAVGY
;
A
#
# COMPACT_ATOMS: atom_id res chain seq x y z
N MET A 1 17.27 5.29 -3.51
CA MET A 1 17.59 4.83 -4.88
C MET A 1 16.83 5.73 -5.85
N ASN A 2 17.51 6.52 -6.70
CA ASN A 2 16.82 7.42 -7.64
C ASN A 2 16.34 6.60 -8.85
N ARG A 3 15.05 6.23 -8.85
CA ARG A 3 14.40 5.64 -10.02
C ARG A 3 14.26 6.68 -11.13
N TYR A 4 14.38 6.24 -12.38
CA TYR A 4 14.18 7.12 -13.54
C TYR A 4 12.74 7.65 -13.55
N ARG A 5 12.59 8.96 -13.82
CA ARG A 5 11.29 9.60 -13.92
C ARG A 5 10.99 9.87 -15.38
N TYR A 6 9.96 9.21 -15.91
CA TYR A 6 9.60 9.34 -17.32
C TYR A 6 9.14 10.76 -17.67
N LEU A 7 9.59 11.22 -18.83
CA LEU A 7 9.37 12.55 -19.40
C LEU A 7 8.38 12.47 -20.57
N VAL A 8 7.97 13.64 -21.07
CA VAL A 8 7.10 13.76 -22.26
C VAL A 8 7.70 13.07 -23.49
N ASP A 9 9.02 13.14 -23.66
CA ASP A 9 9.70 12.49 -24.78
C ASP A 9 9.62 10.96 -24.74
N ASP A 10 9.52 10.36 -23.55
CA ASP A 10 9.48 8.91 -23.36
C ASP A 10 8.16 8.27 -23.80
N VAL A 11 7.08 9.08 -23.92
CA VAL A 11 5.72 8.61 -24.22
C VAL A 11 5.25 8.91 -25.64
N LYS A 12 6.11 9.50 -26.49
CA LYS A 12 5.78 9.87 -27.89
C LYS A 12 5.18 8.72 -28.71
N LYS A 13 5.64 7.49 -28.49
CA LYS A 13 5.03 6.29 -29.08
C LYS A 13 3.92 5.82 -28.14
N THR A 14 2.67 6.13 -28.43
CA THR A 14 1.55 5.74 -27.58
C THR A 14 1.29 4.23 -27.61
N LEU A 15 0.57 3.72 -26.62
CA LEU A 15 -0.02 2.38 -26.62
C LEU A 15 -1.49 2.47 -26.25
N THR A 16 -2.31 1.61 -26.83
CA THR A 16 -3.77 1.63 -26.74
C THR A 16 -4.30 0.25 -26.31
N ASP A 17 -5.60 0.17 -26.01
CA ASP A 17 -6.22 -1.13 -25.69
C ASP A 17 -6.18 -2.12 -26.88
N ALA A 18 -6.04 -1.64 -28.12
CA ALA A 18 -5.85 -2.50 -29.30
C ALA A 18 -4.51 -3.24 -29.26
N ASP A 19 -3.43 -2.59 -28.78
CA ASP A 19 -2.13 -3.23 -28.60
C ASP A 19 -2.21 -4.36 -27.55
N LYS A 20 -3.04 -4.17 -26.51
CA LYS A 20 -3.29 -5.20 -25.50
C LYS A 20 -4.04 -6.39 -26.08
N GLN A 21 -5.09 -6.13 -26.86
CA GLN A 21 -5.86 -7.19 -27.52
C GLN A 21 -4.98 -8.01 -28.46
N GLN A 22 -4.07 -7.36 -29.19
CA GLN A 22 -3.12 -8.07 -30.05
C GLN A 22 -2.20 -8.98 -29.23
N ALA A 23 -1.63 -8.48 -28.12
CA ALA A 23 -0.77 -9.28 -27.27
C ALA A 23 -1.48 -10.52 -26.68
N ILE A 24 -2.75 -10.38 -26.33
CA ILE A 24 -3.56 -11.50 -25.86
C ILE A 24 -3.86 -12.49 -27.00
N ALA A 25 -4.11 -12.01 -28.22
CA ALA A 25 -4.29 -12.87 -29.38
C ALA A 25 -3.04 -13.72 -29.69
N ASP A 26 -1.85 -13.18 -29.42
CA ASP A 26 -0.58 -13.90 -29.60
C ASP A 26 -0.44 -15.12 -28.68
N ILE A 27 -1.19 -15.17 -27.57
CA ILE A 27 -1.27 -16.37 -26.71
C ILE A 27 -1.80 -17.56 -27.50
N ALA A 28 -2.96 -17.40 -28.15
CA ALA A 28 -3.62 -18.48 -28.88
C ALA A 28 -2.72 -18.97 -30.02
N LEU A 29 -2.11 -18.05 -30.78
CA LEU A 29 -1.18 -18.38 -31.86
C LEU A 29 0.02 -19.20 -31.35
N ALA A 30 0.60 -18.83 -30.22
CA ALA A 30 1.73 -19.56 -29.64
C ALA A 30 1.33 -20.91 -29.05
N GLN A 31 0.09 -21.08 -28.59
CA GLN A 31 -0.45 -22.37 -28.15
C GLN A 31 -0.74 -23.29 -29.33
N GLU A 32 -1.29 -22.78 -30.44
CA GLU A 32 -1.51 -23.56 -31.67
C GLU A 32 -0.21 -24.15 -32.23
N GLN A 33 0.89 -23.40 -32.13
CA GLN A 33 2.23 -23.83 -32.51
C GLN A 33 2.72 -25.05 -31.71
N LEU A 34 2.13 -25.37 -30.55
CA LEU A 34 2.48 -26.57 -29.80
C LEU A 34 2.10 -27.87 -30.53
N SER A 35 1.22 -27.79 -31.53
CA SER A 35 0.86 -28.93 -32.40
C SER A 35 2.05 -29.49 -33.19
N SER A 36 3.16 -28.75 -33.31
CA SER A 36 4.40 -29.25 -33.93
C SER A 36 5.20 -30.21 -33.04
N PHE A 37 4.86 -30.30 -31.75
CA PHE A 37 5.49 -31.22 -30.80
C PHE A 37 4.71 -32.53 -30.69
N SER A 38 5.34 -33.58 -30.17
CA SER A 38 4.63 -34.84 -29.93
C SER A 38 3.61 -34.68 -28.80
N GLU A 39 2.47 -35.34 -28.93
CA GLU A 39 1.38 -35.29 -27.93
C GLU A 39 1.88 -35.63 -26.52
N ASN A 40 2.73 -36.66 -26.38
CA ASN A 40 3.32 -37.05 -25.10
C ASN A 40 4.18 -35.93 -24.48
N MET A 41 4.95 -35.22 -25.30
CA MET A 41 5.76 -34.09 -24.81
C MET A 41 4.89 -32.92 -24.40
N VAL A 42 3.86 -32.60 -25.20
CA VAL A 42 2.90 -31.54 -24.88
C VAL A 42 2.20 -31.84 -23.57
N ASN A 43 1.64 -33.03 -23.42
CA ASN A 43 0.94 -33.44 -22.20
C ASN A 43 1.86 -33.40 -20.97
N PHE A 44 3.08 -33.94 -21.08
CA PHE A 44 4.04 -33.90 -19.97
C PHE A 44 4.37 -32.47 -19.52
N LEU A 45 4.72 -31.59 -20.47
CA LEU A 45 5.10 -30.21 -20.17
C LEU A 45 3.90 -29.38 -19.69
N TYR A 46 2.71 -29.62 -20.26
CA TYR A 46 1.45 -29.02 -19.80
C TYR A 46 1.20 -29.36 -18.33
N THR A 47 1.24 -30.64 -17.96
CA THR A 47 1.04 -31.06 -16.56
C THR A 47 2.05 -30.40 -15.62
N LYS A 48 3.31 -30.23 -16.05
CA LYS A 48 4.32 -29.52 -15.25
C LYS A 48 4.03 -28.04 -15.12
N ALA A 49 3.60 -27.38 -16.19
CA ALA A 49 3.23 -25.97 -16.19
C ALA A 49 2.03 -25.71 -15.25
N ILE A 50 0.99 -26.54 -15.34
CA ILE A 50 -0.22 -26.40 -14.51
C ILE A 50 0.09 -26.63 -13.03
N LEU A 51 0.83 -27.69 -12.68
CA LEU A 51 1.20 -27.95 -11.28
C LEU A 51 2.05 -26.80 -10.69
N ALA A 52 2.99 -26.27 -11.48
CA ALA A 52 3.78 -25.11 -11.09
C ALA A 52 2.90 -23.86 -10.92
N ALA A 53 1.93 -23.65 -11.82
CA ALA A 53 1.02 -22.52 -11.79
C ALA A 53 0.07 -22.57 -10.59
N GLU A 54 -0.52 -23.73 -10.28
CA GLU A 54 -1.36 -23.92 -9.10
C GLU A 54 -0.61 -23.51 -7.82
N THR A 55 0.63 -24.00 -7.70
CA THR A 55 1.50 -23.70 -6.56
C THR A 55 1.86 -22.20 -6.51
N ALA A 56 2.23 -21.61 -7.65
CA ALA A 56 2.54 -20.17 -7.73
C ALA A 56 1.33 -19.30 -7.39
N SER A 57 0.14 -19.66 -7.88
CA SER A 57 -1.10 -18.93 -7.61
C SER A 57 -1.37 -18.85 -6.11
N PHE A 58 -1.20 -19.97 -5.39
CA PHE A 58 -1.30 -19.99 -3.94
C PHE A 58 -0.29 -19.03 -3.30
N TYR A 59 0.99 -19.10 -3.66
CA TYR A 59 2.01 -18.24 -3.05
C TYR A 59 1.84 -16.75 -3.39
N ILE A 60 1.45 -16.39 -4.61
CA ILE A 60 1.18 -14.98 -4.99
C ILE A 60 0.04 -14.41 -4.13
N LYS A 61 -1.04 -15.18 -3.94
CA LYS A 61 -2.19 -14.79 -3.12
C LYS A 61 -1.82 -14.69 -1.63
N GLN A 62 -1.01 -15.61 -1.12
CA GLN A 62 -0.47 -15.50 0.24
C GLN A 62 0.38 -14.25 0.40
N GLN A 63 1.30 -13.98 -0.52
CA GLN A 63 2.17 -12.79 -0.44
C GLN A 63 1.34 -11.50 -0.39
N TYR A 64 0.27 -11.41 -1.18
CA TYR A 64 -0.67 -10.28 -1.12
C TYR A 64 -1.28 -10.12 0.29
N ARG A 65 -1.81 -11.21 0.85
CA ARG A 65 -2.42 -11.22 2.20
C ARG A 65 -1.42 -10.85 3.29
N PHE A 66 -0.18 -11.35 3.19
CA PHE A 66 0.88 -11.01 4.15
C PHE A 66 1.14 -9.50 4.20
N HIS A 67 1.27 -8.84 3.05
CA HIS A 67 1.46 -7.38 3.00
C HIS A 67 0.23 -6.59 3.48
N GLN A 68 -0.98 -7.15 3.33
CA GLN A 68 -2.19 -6.54 3.90
C GLN A 68 -2.21 -6.66 5.42
N ASN A 69 -1.85 -7.80 5.97
CA ASN A 69 -1.99 -8.08 7.40
C ASN A 69 -0.77 -7.65 8.22
N GLY A 70 0.38 -7.39 7.58
CA GLY A 70 1.64 -7.17 8.27
C GLY A 70 2.71 -6.52 7.40
N TYR A 71 3.73 -5.92 8.03
CA TYR A 71 4.89 -5.43 7.32
C TYR A 71 5.71 -6.65 6.87
N PRO A 72 6.17 -6.71 5.62
CA PRO A 72 6.91 -7.84 5.08
C PRO A 72 8.35 -7.92 5.64
N ALA A 73 8.51 -8.06 6.96
CA ALA A 73 9.81 -8.02 7.63
C ALA A 73 10.67 -9.25 7.29
N LYS A 74 12.01 -9.10 7.23
CA LYS A 74 12.94 -10.20 6.88
C LYS A 74 12.97 -11.28 7.96
N GLU A 75 12.63 -10.90 9.18
CA GLU A 75 12.55 -11.75 10.36
C GLU A 75 11.37 -12.74 10.29
N ILE A 76 10.46 -12.58 9.33
CA ILE A 76 9.34 -13.51 9.13
C ILE A 76 9.80 -14.66 8.22
N ASP A 77 10.11 -15.80 8.83
CA ASP A 77 10.56 -17.02 8.14
C ASP A 77 9.62 -17.45 7.01
N TYR A 78 8.30 -17.29 7.21
CA TYR A 78 7.31 -17.67 6.21
C TYR A 78 7.41 -16.84 4.92
N LEU A 79 7.66 -15.52 5.03
CA LEU A 79 7.80 -14.66 3.85
C LEU A 79 9.06 -15.04 3.05
N THR A 80 10.18 -15.25 3.75
CA THR A 80 11.43 -15.70 3.13
C THR A 80 11.25 -17.04 2.42
N LEU A 81 10.53 -17.97 3.04
CA LEU A 81 10.18 -19.26 2.42
C LEU A 81 9.33 -19.04 1.16
N LEU A 82 8.30 -18.20 1.24
CA LEU A 82 7.40 -17.90 0.13
C LEU A 82 8.16 -17.34 -1.07
N GLU A 83 9.01 -16.33 -0.87
CA GLU A 83 9.83 -15.72 -1.92
C GLU A 83 10.80 -16.73 -2.55
N THR A 84 11.39 -17.61 -1.73
CA THR A 84 12.26 -18.69 -2.20
C THR A 84 11.47 -19.67 -3.09
N GLN A 85 10.28 -20.08 -2.66
CA GLN A 85 9.45 -21.00 -3.45
C GLN A 85 8.99 -20.38 -4.77
N LEU A 86 8.58 -19.11 -4.77
CA LEU A 86 8.25 -18.39 -6.01
C LEU A 86 9.43 -18.32 -6.97
N SER A 87 10.64 -18.03 -6.46
CA SER A 87 11.86 -18.02 -7.27
C SER A 87 12.20 -19.41 -7.85
N GLU A 88 11.99 -20.50 -7.11
CA GLU A 88 12.18 -21.85 -7.66
C GLU A 88 11.14 -22.21 -8.72
N ILE A 89 9.87 -21.85 -8.51
CA ILE A 89 8.81 -22.07 -9.49
C ILE A 89 9.06 -21.27 -10.76
N GLU A 90 9.56 -20.03 -10.65
CA GLU A 90 9.92 -19.21 -11.80
C GLU A 90 10.94 -19.92 -12.71
N LYS A 91 11.90 -20.65 -12.15
CA LYS A 91 12.90 -21.41 -12.93
C LYS A 91 12.24 -22.50 -13.80
N VAL A 92 11.14 -23.10 -13.35
CA VAL A 92 10.35 -24.05 -14.14
C VAL A 92 9.83 -23.36 -15.40
N PHE A 93 9.25 -22.17 -15.25
CA PHE A 93 8.73 -21.40 -16.38
C PHE A 93 9.83 -20.89 -17.31
N ILE A 94 10.99 -20.49 -16.78
CA ILE A 94 12.18 -20.18 -17.59
C ILE A 94 12.59 -21.40 -18.43
N ALA A 95 12.58 -22.61 -17.85
CA ALA A 95 12.91 -23.83 -18.58
C ALA A 95 11.87 -24.14 -19.67
N LEU A 96 10.58 -23.95 -19.40
CA LEU A 96 9.51 -24.10 -20.39
C LEU A 96 9.63 -23.08 -21.53
N LEU A 97 9.94 -21.83 -21.20
CA LEU A 97 10.12 -20.74 -22.16
C LEU A 97 11.27 -21.00 -23.14
N ARG A 98 12.36 -21.60 -22.66
CA ARG A 98 13.50 -22.03 -23.50
C ARG A 98 13.13 -23.12 -24.52
N ILE A 99 12.06 -23.87 -24.27
CA ILE A 99 11.52 -24.85 -25.23
C ILE A 99 10.59 -24.11 -26.21
N HIS A 100 9.53 -23.51 -25.68
CA HIS A 100 8.56 -22.74 -26.47
C HIS A 100 7.66 -21.90 -25.55
N ARG A 101 7.44 -20.62 -25.88
CA ARG A 101 6.57 -19.71 -25.10
C ARG A 101 5.13 -20.23 -24.94
N GLY A 102 4.64 -21.01 -25.90
CA GLY A 102 3.35 -21.67 -25.82
C GLY A 102 3.17 -22.49 -24.55
N PHE A 103 4.21 -23.17 -24.06
CA PHE A 103 4.18 -23.96 -22.82
C PHE A 103 4.08 -23.12 -21.54
N VAL A 104 4.42 -21.83 -21.59
CA VAL A 104 4.17 -20.90 -20.50
C VAL A 104 2.75 -20.37 -20.60
N TYR A 105 2.30 -20.03 -21.82
CA TYR A 105 0.98 -19.43 -22.04
C TYR A 105 -0.18 -20.38 -21.80
N VAL A 106 0.04 -21.69 -21.76
CA VAL A 106 -1.03 -22.67 -21.42
C VAL A 106 -1.69 -22.37 -20.07
N VAL A 107 -1.00 -21.70 -19.15
CA VAL A 107 -1.54 -21.40 -17.82
C VAL A 107 -2.53 -20.23 -17.83
N TYR A 108 -2.65 -19.49 -18.94
CA TYR A 108 -3.48 -18.29 -19.04
C TYR A 108 -4.95 -18.54 -18.70
N SER A 109 -5.51 -19.66 -19.16
CA SER A 109 -6.95 -19.96 -19.00
C SER A 109 -7.34 -20.27 -17.56
N GLU A 110 -6.44 -20.85 -16.77
CA GLU A 110 -6.72 -21.32 -15.41
C GLU A 110 -6.05 -20.44 -14.34
N TYR A 111 -4.87 -19.89 -14.62
CA TYR A 111 -4.04 -19.10 -13.71
C TYR A 111 -3.50 -17.83 -14.39
N PRO A 112 -4.37 -16.92 -14.86
CA PRO A 112 -3.95 -15.70 -15.54
C PRO A 112 -3.07 -14.78 -14.66
N GLU A 113 -3.28 -14.78 -13.34
CA GLU A 113 -2.45 -14.02 -12.40
C GLU A 113 -1.00 -14.52 -12.35
N VAL A 114 -0.78 -15.82 -12.54
CA VAL A 114 0.56 -16.41 -12.60
C VAL A 114 1.24 -16.00 -13.89
N LEU A 115 0.52 -16.04 -15.02
CA LEU A 115 1.09 -15.60 -16.29
C LEU A 115 1.44 -14.11 -16.25
N ALA A 116 0.56 -13.28 -15.69
CA ALA A 116 0.84 -11.86 -15.48
C ALA A 116 2.10 -11.64 -14.63
N TRP A 117 2.20 -12.33 -13.48
CA TRP A 117 3.37 -12.27 -12.61
C TRP A 117 4.68 -12.65 -13.35
N LEU A 118 4.67 -13.75 -14.10
CA LEU A 118 5.82 -14.19 -14.90
C LEU A 118 6.23 -13.15 -15.95
N CYS A 119 5.26 -12.63 -16.70
CA CYS A 119 5.45 -11.61 -17.72
C CYS A 119 5.98 -10.27 -17.16
N LEU A 120 5.76 -10.02 -15.88
CA LEU A 120 6.25 -8.85 -15.16
C LEU A 120 7.56 -9.07 -14.40
N SER A 121 8.19 -10.24 -14.57
CA SER A 121 9.49 -10.54 -13.98
C SER A 121 10.64 -10.20 -14.92
N LYS A 122 11.66 -9.55 -14.36
CA LYS A 122 12.95 -9.29 -14.99
C LYS A 122 13.66 -10.55 -15.46
N ASN A 123 13.53 -11.66 -14.73
CA ASN A 123 14.23 -12.90 -15.08
C ASN A 123 13.63 -13.49 -16.38
N ILE A 124 12.32 -13.43 -16.52
CA ILE A 124 11.60 -13.85 -17.74
C ILE A 124 11.84 -12.84 -18.87
N GLU A 125 11.77 -11.54 -18.60
CA GLU A 125 12.07 -10.47 -19.55
C GLU A 125 13.47 -10.64 -20.16
N SER A 126 14.49 -10.96 -19.35
CA SER A 126 15.85 -11.17 -19.85
C SER A 126 16.02 -12.35 -20.83
N GLN A 127 15.04 -13.26 -20.93
CA GLN A 127 15.08 -14.35 -21.91
C GLN A 127 14.63 -13.90 -23.30
N HIS A 128 13.88 -12.80 -23.39
CA HIS A 128 13.37 -12.21 -24.63
C HIS A 128 13.46 -10.68 -24.49
N ASP A 129 14.53 -10.07 -25.02
CA ASP A 129 14.89 -8.63 -24.97
C ASP A 129 13.83 -7.65 -25.57
N ASN A 130 12.55 -7.87 -25.33
CA ASN A 130 11.44 -7.16 -25.95
C ASN A 130 10.35 -6.79 -24.94
N ASP A 131 9.80 -5.59 -25.12
CA ASP A 131 8.66 -5.03 -24.38
C ASP A 131 7.40 -5.93 -24.46
N GLU A 132 7.35 -6.90 -25.39
CA GLU A 132 6.22 -7.78 -25.67
C GLU A 132 5.73 -8.56 -24.45
N LEU A 133 6.63 -9.15 -23.66
CA LEU A 133 6.21 -9.93 -22.48
C LEU A 133 5.64 -9.02 -21.39
N THR A 134 6.27 -7.89 -21.12
CA THR A 134 5.75 -6.92 -20.15
C THR A 134 4.40 -6.35 -20.62
N LEU A 135 4.25 -6.07 -21.91
CA LEU A 135 3.00 -5.62 -22.51
C LEU A 135 1.91 -6.68 -22.34
N LEU A 136 2.22 -7.96 -22.58
CA LEU A 136 1.31 -9.06 -22.32
C LEU A 136 0.90 -9.13 -20.84
N GLY A 137 1.87 -9.02 -19.92
CA GLY A 137 1.61 -9.00 -18.48
C GLY A 137 0.64 -7.88 -18.07
N ILE A 138 0.85 -6.66 -18.55
CA ILE A 138 -0.07 -5.52 -18.34
C ILE A 138 -1.46 -5.81 -18.93
N SER A 139 -1.51 -6.43 -20.12
CA SER A 139 -2.76 -6.76 -20.80
C SER A 139 -3.60 -7.78 -20.03
N ILE A 140 -2.94 -8.76 -19.39
CA ILE A 140 -3.62 -9.75 -18.55
C ILE A 140 -4.09 -9.12 -17.24
N ILE A 141 -3.28 -8.26 -16.62
CA ILE A 141 -3.62 -7.58 -15.35
C ILE A 141 -4.94 -6.83 -15.45
N ASP A 142 -5.23 -6.21 -16.59
CA ASP A 142 -6.47 -5.46 -16.80
C ASP A 142 -7.74 -6.31 -16.67
N GLN A 143 -7.60 -7.63 -16.82
CA GLN A 143 -8.67 -8.63 -16.72
C GLN A 143 -8.74 -9.31 -15.34
N LEU A 144 -7.73 -9.10 -14.49
CA LEU A 144 -7.69 -9.65 -13.14
C LEU A 144 -8.59 -8.85 -12.18
N ASP A 145 -8.83 -9.45 -11.02
CA ASP A 145 -9.44 -8.77 -9.89
C ASP A 145 -8.64 -7.49 -9.53
N PRO A 146 -9.31 -6.33 -9.32
CA PRO A 146 -8.65 -5.10 -8.87
C PRO A 146 -7.73 -5.28 -7.65
N GLU A 147 -8.06 -6.20 -6.74
CA GLU A 147 -7.25 -6.50 -5.56
C GLU A 147 -5.88 -7.08 -5.91
N LEU A 148 -5.74 -7.78 -7.05
CA LEU A 148 -4.49 -8.39 -7.51
C LEU A 148 -3.73 -7.51 -8.50
N ALA A 149 -4.43 -6.64 -9.24
CA ALA A 149 -3.86 -5.85 -10.31
C ALA A 149 -2.75 -4.88 -9.83
N MET A 150 -3.05 -4.04 -8.84
CA MET A 150 -2.08 -3.07 -8.31
C MET A 150 -0.86 -3.75 -7.65
N PRO A 151 -1.02 -4.77 -6.77
CA PRO A 151 0.12 -5.47 -6.17
C PRO A 151 1.07 -6.09 -7.18
N LEU A 152 0.56 -6.68 -8.27
CA LEU A 152 1.40 -7.26 -9.32
C LEU A 152 2.23 -6.19 -10.02
N ILE A 153 1.64 -5.02 -10.32
CA ILE A 153 2.35 -3.89 -10.91
C ILE A 153 3.39 -3.30 -9.94
N LEU A 154 3.00 -3.05 -8.69
CA LEU A 154 3.87 -2.41 -7.70
C LEU A 154 5.10 -3.26 -7.34
N ARG A 155 4.96 -4.59 -7.36
CA ARG A 155 6.04 -5.54 -7.05
C ARG A 155 6.81 -6.01 -8.28
N SER A 156 6.40 -5.60 -9.47
CA SER A 156 7.13 -5.93 -10.69
C SER A 156 8.54 -5.37 -10.63
N ASN A 157 9.50 -6.21 -11.02
CA ASN A 157 10.90 -5.83 -11.20
C ASN A 157 11.28 -5.71 -12.69
N SER A 158 10.31 -5.81 -13.61
CA SER A 158 10.49 -5.56 -15.04
C SER A 158 11.08 -4.18 -15.30
N ASN A 159 12.04 -4.08 -16.22
CA ASN A 159 12.67 -2.78 -16.51
C ASN A 159 11.75 -1.87 -17.34
N HIS A 160 10.74 -2.44 -18.01
CA HIS A 160 9.92 -1.75 -19.01
C HIS A 160 8.55 -1.35 -18.49
N ILE A 161 8.09 -1.92 -17.37
CA ILE A 161 6.72 -1.77 -16.88
C ILE A 161 6.30 -0.29 -16.78
N HIS A 162 7.07 0.55 -16.09
CA HIS A 162 6.70 1.95 -15.89
C HIS A 162 6.66 2.75 -17.20
N LYS A 163 7.55 2.46 -18.16
CA LYS A 163 7.52 3.10 -19.48
C LYS A 163 6.25 2.73 -20.22
N LEU A 164 5.87 1.45 -20.22
CA LEU A 164 4.67 0.97 -20.90
C LEU A 164 3.40 1.53 -20.26
N LEU A 165 3.32 1.57 -18.93
CA LEU A 165 2.21 2.20 -18.20
C LEU A 165 2.03 3.68 -18.61
N ALA A 166 3.13 4.44 -18.70
CA ALA A 166 3.08 5.85 -19.12
C ALA A 166 2.61 5.99 -20.58
N ARG A 167 3.05 5.11 -21.48
CA ARG A 167 2.62 5.08 -22.89
C ARG A 167 1.14 4.69 -23.06
N PHE A 168 0.61 3.84 -22.18
CA PHE A 168 -0.81 3.51 -22.14
C PHE A 168 -1.68 4.66 -21.62
N ILE A 169 -1.21 5.41 -20.63
CA ILE A 169 -1.88 6.64 -20.19
C ILE A 169 -1.94 7.64 -21.35
N GLU A 170 -0.82 7.83 -22.04
CA GLU A 170 -0.72 8.74 -23.19
C GLU A 170 -1.69 8.36 -24.33
N GLY A 171 -1.80 7.06 -24.62
CA GLY A 171 -2.72 6.51 -25.62
C GLY A 171 -4.18 6.37 -25.16
N GLY A 172 -4.50 6.77 -23.92
CA GLY A 172 -5.87 6.81 -23.43
C GLY A 172 -6.48 5.44 -23.09
N ALA A 173 -5.66 4.49 -22.65
CA ALA A 173 -6.11 3.16 -22.26
C ALA A 173 -7.16 3.19 -21.13
N SER A 174 -8.07 2.21 -21.15
CA SER A 174 -9.18 2.10 -20.18
C SER A 174 -8.77 2.10 -18.71
N LYS A 175 -7.65 1.44 -18.35
CA LYS A 175 -7.12 1.34 -16.97
C LYS A 175 -6.08 2.40 -16.61
N ARG A 176 -6.01 3.51 -17.36
CA ARG A 176 -5.04 4.62 -17.16
C ARG A 176 -4.95 5.17 -15.74
N GLU A 177 -6.05 5.22 -14.98
CA GLU A 177 -6.03 5.69 -13.58
C GLU A 177 -5.25 4.74 -12.66
N LEU A 178 -5.44 3.43 -12.81
CA LEU A 178 -4.67 2.42 -12.08
C LEU A 178 -3.17 2.57 -12.39
N TYR A 179 -2.84 2.75 -13.67
CA TYR A 179 -1.46 2.90 -14.13
C TYR A 179 -0.82 4.15 -13.55
N TYR A 180 -1.55 5.26 -13.54
CA TYR A 180 -1.09 6.50 -12.93
C TYR A 180 -0.80 6.32 -11.44
N ARG A 181 -1.71 5.72 -10.68
CA ARG A 181 -1.49 5.43 -9.24
C ARG A 181 -0.21 4.62 -9.04
N CYS A 182 0.00 3.59 -9.84
CA CYS A 182 1.20 2.77 -9.76
C CYS A 182 2.49 3.53 -10.08
N LEU A 183 2.48 4.41 -11.10
CA LEU A 183 3.62 5.25 -11.45
C LEU A 183 3.95 6.28 -10.36
N VAL A 184 2.90 6.86 -9.77
CA VAL A 184 3.00 7.82 -8.66
C VAL A 184 3.58 7.15 -7.41
N ILE A 185 3.04 5.99 -7.01
CA ILE A 185 3.53 5.22 -5.86
C ILE A 185 5.00 4.81 -6.06
N ASN A 186 5.34 4.33 -7.26
CA ASN A 186 6.71 3.98 -7.63
C ASN A 186 7.62 5.18 -7.91
N GLN A 187 7.12 6.42 -7.79
CA GLN A 187 7.84 7.68 -8.02
C GLN A 187 8.54 7.74 -9.39
N SER A 188 7.91 7.14 -10.41
CA SER A 188 8.50 6.92 -11.73
C SER A 188 8.01 7.92 -12.79
N VAL A 189 7.24 8.92 -12.39
CA VAL A 189 6.70 9.95 -13.29
C VAL A 189 7.24 11.33 -12.93
N SER A 190 7.52 12.17 -13.94
CA SER A 190 7.97 13.54 -13.75
C SER A 190 6.80 14.53 -13.63
N VAL A 191 7.04 15.66 -12.97
CA VAL A 191 6.05 16.75 -12.87
C VAL A 191 5.67 17.30 -14.26
N SER A 192 6.61 17.37 -15.20
CA SER A 192 6.34 17.84 -16.57
C SER A 192 5.40 16.90 -17.33
N LEU A 193 5.58 15.59 -17.19
CA LEU A 193 4.70 14.62 -17.83
C LEU A 193 3.27 14.68 -17.28
N ILE A 194 3.11 14.91 -15.97
CA ILE A 194 1.78 15.04 -15.36
C ILE A 194 1.09 16.33 -15.79
N LYS A 195 1.83 17.44 -15.91
CA LYS A 195 1.30 18.69 -16.48
C LYS A 195 0.84 18.49 -17.92
N HIS A 196 1.63 17.80 -18.74
CA HIS A 196 1.24 17.40 -20.10
C HIS A 196 -0.07 16.61 -20.10
N TRP A 197 -0.21 15.58 -19.25
CA TRP A 197 -1.45 14.81 -19.12
C TRP A 197 -2.65 15.62 -18.63
N LEU A 198 -2.42 16.65 -17.83
CA LEU A 198 -3.46 17.57 -17.37
C LEU A 198 -3.94 18.46 -18.52
N GLU A 199 -3.01 19.09 -19.24
CA GLU A 199 -3.30 19.95 -20.39
C GLU A 199 -4.07 19.18 -21.48
N ASP A 200 -3.63 17.95 -21.77
CA ASP A 200 -4.24 17.09 -22.77
C ASP A 200 -5.46 16.29 -22.28
N LYS A 201 -5.89 16.49 -21.02
CA LYS A 201 -7.04 15.82 -20.39
C LYS A 201 -6.99 14.29 -20.49
N LYS A 202 -5.80 13.72 -20.32
CA LYS A 202 -5.58 12.26 -20.39
C LYS A 202 -6.13 11.53 -19.18
N LEU A 203 -6.19 12.20 -18.02
CA LEU A 203 -6.64 11.65 -16.73
C LEU A 203 -7.56 12.66 -16.02
N PRO A 204 -8.34 12.23 -15.00
CA PRO A 204 -9.17 13.13 -14.21
C PRO A 204 -8.36 14.25 -13.55
N GLU A 205 -8.82 15.50 -13.70
CA GLU A 205 -8.12 16.69 -13.18
C GLU A 205 -7.82 16.60 -11.68
N LYS A 206 -8.81 16.16 -10.87
CA LYS A 206 -8.66 15.96 -9.42
C LYS A 206 -7.42 15.13 -9.08
N MET A 207 -7.23 14.02 -9.79
CA MET A 207 -6.13 13.08 -9.55
C MET A 207 -4.76 13.70 -9.86
N LEU A 208 -4.67 14.47 -10.95
CA LEU A 208 -3.44 15.13 -11.38
C LEU A 208 -3.11 16.33 -10.48
N HIS A 209 -4.10 17.17 -10.18
CA HIS A 209 -3.92 18.33 -9.30
C HIS A 209 -3.52 17.91 -7.88
N SER A 210 -4.13 16.87 -7.30
CA SER A 210 -3.72 16.37 -5.98
C SER A 210 -2.23 16.03 -5.94
N TYR A 211 -1.74 15.27 -6.90
CA TYR A 211 -0.32 14.92 -6.97
C TYR A 211 0.56 16.16 -7.19
N LEU A 212 0.21 17.00 -8.17
CA LEU A 212 1.00 18.19 -8.51
C LEU A 212 1.10 19.16 -7.32
N ALA A 213 0.02 19.31 -6.55
CA ALA A 213 0.00 20.14 -5.37
C ALA A 213 0.93 19.58 -4.28
N LEU A 214 0.90 18.27 -4.02
CA LEU A 214 1.85 17.59 -3.11
C LEU A 214 3.31 17.71 -3.58
N MET A 215 3.54 17.88 -4.88
CA MET A 215 4.84 18.20 -5.47
C MET A 215 5.17 19.71 -5.49
N ASN A 216 4.38 20.52 -4.76
CA ASN A 216 4.53 21.96 -4.61
C ASN A 216 4.37 22.78 -5.90
N VAL A 217 3.48 22.35 -6.81
CA VAL A 217 3.14 23.10 -8.02
C VAL A 217 2.06 24.13 -7.70
N GLY A 218 2.43 25.42 -7.76
CA GLY A 218 1.57 26.55 -7.37
C GLY A 218 0.17 26.54 -7.98
N SER A 219 0.04 26.36 -9.30
CA SER A 219 -1.26 26.34 -9.99
C SER A 219 -2.20 25.23 -9.48
N SER A 220 -1.65 24.09 -9.05
CA SER A 220 -2.46 23.01 -8.48
C SER A 220 -2.79 23.23 -7.01
N ILE A 221 -1.94 23.95 -6.27
CA ILE A 221 -2.24 24.41 -4.91
C ILE A 221 -3.39 25.42 -4.94
N GLU A 222 -3.37 26.36 -5.88
CA GLU A 222 -4.47 27.32 -6.11
C GLU A 222 -5.76 26.59 -6.46
N TRP A 223 -5.70 25.64 -7.40
CA TRP A 223 -6.85 24.80 -7.76
C TRP A 223 -7.45 24.06 -6.55
N LEU A 224 -6.63 23.51 -5.66
CA LEU A 224 -7.12 22.86 -4.43
C LEU A 224 -7.84 23.84 -3.49
N GLN A 225 -7.45 25.11 -3.46
CA GLN A 225 -8.05 26.13 -2.59
C GLN A 225 -9.41 26.61 -3.10
N GLU A 226 -9.67 26.47 -4.40
CA GLU A 226 -10.93 26.86 -5.04
C GLU A 226 -12.02 25.78 -4.92
N LEU A 227 -11.67 24.57 -4.48
CA LEU A 227 -12.62 23.48 -4.32
C LEU A 227 -13.61 23.74 -3.17
N THR A 228 -14.89 23.54 -3.45
CA THR A 228 -15.96 23.68 -2.46
C THR A 228 -16.13 22.45 -1.57
N ASN A 229 -15.74 21.27 -2.03
CA ASN A 229 -15.80 20.03 -1.24
C ASN A 229 -14.42 19.72 -0.65
N VAL A 230 -14.23 20.13 0.61
CA VAL A 230 -12.95 20.05 1.32
C VAL A 230 -12.61 18.63 1.78
N ASP A 231 -13.63 17.83 2.14
CA ASP A 231 -13.47 16.47 2.67
C ASP A 231 -12.75 15.55 1.68
N ASP A 232 -13.05 15.71 0.40
CA ASP A 232 -12.57 14.92 -0.72
C ASP A 232 -11.04 14.93 -0.90
N LEU A 233 -10.37 15.98 -0.42
CA LEU A 233 -8.92 16.23 -0.53
C LEU A 233 -8.36 16.77 0.79
N LEU A 234 -8.94 16.33 1.91
CA LEU A 234 -8.57 16.80 3.23
C LEU A 234 -7.11 16.46 3.55
N PHE A 235 -6.63 15.30 3.10
CA PHE A 235 -5.24 14.90 3.26
C PHE A 235 -4.26 15.89 2.61
N GLU A 236 -4.46 16.17 1.32
CA GLU A 236 -3.63 17.09 0.54
C GLU A 236 -3.67 18.50 1.14
N ASN A 237 -4.87 18.97 1.50
CA ASN A 237 -5.03 20.27 2.16
C ASN A 237 -4.23 20.33 3.47
N LEU A 238 -4.35 19.34 4.35
CA LEU A 238 -3.67 19.34 5.66
C LEU A 238 -2.15 19.26 5.56
N ILE A 239 -1.61 18.63 4.50
CA ILE A 239 -0.18 18.62 4.23
C ILE A 239 0.31 20.01 3.79
N LEU A 240 -0.45 20.68 2.92
CA LEU A 240 -0.04 21.95 2.29
C LEU A 240 -0.24 23.17 3.18
N LYS A 241 -1.11 23.11 4.18
CA LYS A 241 -1.37 24.25 5.08
C LYS A 241 -0.29 24.42 6.12
N GLU A 242 0.25 25.63 6.20
CA GLU A 242 1.23 26.03 7.21
C GLU A 242 0.66 26.01 8.63
N ASP A 243 -0.55 26.58 8.80
CA ASP A 243 -1.34 26.47 10.03
C ASP A 243 -2.61 25.64 9.77
N ARG A 244 -2.39 24.33 9.65
CA ARG A 244 -3.44 23.35 9.41
C ARG A 244 -4.48 23.28 10.54
N ALA A 245 -4.11 23.60 11.77
CA ALA A 245 -5.02 23.54 12.91
C ALA A 245 -6.04 24.68 12.84
N THR A 246 -5.57 25.91 12.62
CA THR A 246 -6.45 27.06 12.40
C THR A 246 -7.27 26.90 11.14
N TRP A 247 -6.66 26.43 10.05
CA TRP A 247 -7.40 26.16 8.82
C TRP A 247 -8.50 25.12 9.04
N PHE A 248 -8.23 24.00 9.73
CA PHE A 248 -9.24 22.97 10.02
C PHE A 248 -10.41 23.53 10.83
N ARG A 249 -10.15 24.37 11.86
CA ARG A 249 -11.19 25.03 12.66
C ARG A 249 -12.07 25.99 11.86
N GLN A 250 -11.56 26.55 10.77
CA GLN A 250 -12.37 27.40 9.88
C GLN A 250 -13.33 26.57 9.02
N GLN A 251 -13.01 25.30 8.76
CA GLN A 251 -13.82 24.42 7.93
C GLN A 251 -14.82 23.60 8.75
N TYR A 252 -14.45 23.19 9.98
CA TYR A 252 -15.24 22.29 10.81
C TYR A 252 -15.43 22.86 12.22
N SER A 253 -16.64 22.71 12.75
CA SER A 253 -16.91 22.87 14.18
C SER A 253 -17.18 21.52 14.84
N VAL A 254 -16.98 21.45 16.16
CA VAL A 254 -17.23 20.23 16.96
C VAL A 254 -18.66 19.72 16.77
N ASP A 255 -19.63 20.63 16.65
CA ASP A 255 -21.05 20.30 16.50
C ASP A 255 -21.46 19.95 15.07
N THR A 256 -20.63 20.24 14.06
CA THR A 256 -20.99 20.11 12.63
C THR A 256 -20.22 19.02 11.90
N ILE A 257 -19.21 18.41 12.54
CA ILE A 257 -18.40 17.36 11.91
C ILE A 257 -19.21 16.07 11.77
N SER A 258 -19.80 15.87 10.59
CA SER A 258 -20.58 14.67 10.27
C SER A 258 -19.75 13.57 9.61
N SER A 259 -18.64 13.94 8.99
CA SER A 259 -17.73 13.03 8.30
C SER A 259 -16.81 12.33 9.30
N GLU A 260 -16.90 11.01 9.39
CA GLU A 260 -16.04 10.22 10.28
C GLU A 260 -14.56 10.37 9.89
N THR A 261 -14.27 10.52 8.61
CA THR A 261 -12.90 10.80 8.12
C THR A 261 -12.40 12.14 8.63
N ALA A 262 -13.22 13.21 8.54
CA ALA A 262 -12.85 14.51 9.07
C ALA A 262 -12.65 14.46 10.59
N ASN A 263 -13.52 13.74 11.31
CA ASN A 263 -13.39 13.52 12.75
C ASN A 263 -12.05 12.87 13.09
N THR A 264 -11.64 11.82 12.38
CA THR A 264 -10.34 11.17 12.59
C THR A 264 -9.16 12.10 12.29
N TYR A 265 -9.26 12.94 11.26
CA TYR A 265 -8.23 13.96 11.02
C TYR A 265 -8.13 14.97 12.16
N SER A 266 -9.23 15.33 12.81
CA SER A 266 -9.18 16.21 13.98
C SER A 266 -8.38 15.58 15.15
N LYS A 267 -8.50 14.26 15.33
CA LYS A 267 -7.70 13.47 16.30
C LYS A 267 -6.23 13.46 15.91
N LEU A 268 -5.95 13.18 14.63
CA LEU A 268 -4.60 13.22 14.06
C LEU A 268 -3.94 14.59 14.31
N LEU A 269 -4.69 15.69 14.17
CA LEU A 269 -4.22 17.05 14.41
C LEU A 269 -4.05 17.41 15.90
N THR A 270 -4.41 16.52 16.82
CA THR A 270 -4.33 16.72 18.28
C THR A 270 -5.12 17.94 18.77
N LEU A 271 -6.26 18.23 18.14
CA LEU A 271 -7.12 19.37 18.52
C LEU A 271 -7.91 19.04 19.80
N LYS A 272 -7.67 19.80 20.87
CA LYS A 272 -8.26 19.53 22.19
C LYS A 272 -9.78 19.58 22.20
N GLU A 273 -10.35 20.53 21.49
CA GLU A 273 -11.79 20.71 21.37
C GLU A 273 -12.49 19.54 20.66
N PHE A 274 -11.74 18.75 19.87
CA PHE A 274 -12.21 17.51 19.25
C PHE A 274 -11.72 16.27 20.00
N SER A 275 -11.21 16.36 21.24
CA SER A 275 -10.55 15.22 21.89
C SER A 275 -11.51 14.14 22.41
N LEU A 276 -12.81 14.41 22.51
CA LEU A 276 -13.80 13.47 23.07
C LEU A 276 -13.75 12.11 22.35
N PHE A 277 -13.37 11.07 23.09
CA PHE A 277 -13.28 9.72 22.59
C PHE A 277 -14.62 9.01 22.74
N ASP A 278 -15.00 8.29 21.69
CA ASP A 278 -16.25 7.53 21.63
C ASP A 278 -15.92 6.13 21.12
N ILE A 279 -16.08 5.14 22.00
CA ILE A 279 -15.68 3.74 21.77
C ILE A 279 -16.57 3.07 20.72
N GLU A 280 -17.80 3.57 20.51
CA GLU A 280 -18.79 2.99 19.60
C GLU A 280 -18.61 3.44 18.14
N LYS A 281 -17.64 4.34 17.88
CA LYS A 281 -17.36 4.82 16.52
C LYS A 281 -16.60 3.78 15.71
N GLU A 282 -16.90 3.72 14.41
CA GLU A 282 -16.23 2.83 13.45
C GLU A 282 -14.70 3.00 13.45
N GLN A 283 -14.21 4.24 13.63
CA GLN A 283 -12.77 4.53 13.66
C GLN A 283 -12.22 4.72 15.08
N ALA A 284 -12.90 4.22 16.12
CA ALA A 284 -12.46 4.36 17.51
C ALA A 284 -11.05 3.78 17.74
N VAL A 285 -10.74 2.61 17.16
CA VAL A 285 -9.38 2.04 17.21
C VAL A 285 -8.36 3.01 16.61
N ILE A 286 -8.70 3.62 15.47
CA ILE A 286 -7.83 4.59 14.79
C ILE A 286 -7.62 5.83 15.67
N HIS A 287 -8.69 6.33 16.32
CA HIS A 287 -8.59 7.47 17.24
C HIS A 287 -7.68 7.15 18.43
N PHE A 288 -7.81 5.94 18.98
CA PHE A 288 -6.96 5.46 20.06
C PHE A 288 -5.48 5.42 19.63
N ILE A 289 -5.15 4.77 18.50
CA ILE A 289 -3.75 4.65 18.06
C ILE A 289 -3.09 5.99 17.70
N LEU A 290 -3.88 6.93 17.16
CA LEU A 290 -3.40 8.29 16.82
C LEU A 290 -3.13 9.11 18.08
N SER A 291 -4.00 8.98 19.09
CA SER A 291 -3.79 9.67 20.37
C SER A 291 -2.65 9.05 21.17
N GLY A 292 -2.51 7.72 21.16
CA GLY A 292 -1.63 6.97 22.04
C GLY A 292 -1.99 7.11 23.52
N ASP A 293 -3.25 7.49 23.82
CA ASP A 293 -3.70 7.83 25.16
C ASP A 293 -4.00 6.58 26.00
N THR A 294 -3.10 6.31 26.95
CA THR A 294 -3.20 5.16 27.83
C THR A 294 -4.34 5.24 28.84
N GLU A 295 -4.93 6.43 29.06
CA GLU A 295 -6.08 6.58 29.95
C GLU A 295 -7.34 5.89 29.40
N LEU A 296 -7.37 5.62 28.10
CA LEU A 296 -8.50 4.96 27.42
C LEU A 296 -8.50 3.43 27.59
N VAL A 297 -7.41 2.83 28.04
CA VAL A 297 -7.28 1.35 28.08
C VAL A 297 -8.34 0.66 28.94
N PRO A 298 -8.69 1.14 30.15
CA PRO A 298 -9.76 0.50 30.93
C PRO A 298 -11.08 0.42 30.16
N LEU A 299 -11.47 1.51 29.48
CA LEU A 299 -12.67 1.55 28.65
C LEU A 299 -12.58 0.57 27.47
N ILE A 300 -11.41 0.49 26.83
CA ILE A 300 -11.18 -0.42 25.70
C ILE A 300 -11.30 -1.88 26.14
N ILE A 301 -10.77 -2.24 27.31
CA ILE A 301 -10.83 -3.61 27.82
C ILE A 301 -12.28 -3.99 28.19
N GLU A 302 -13.03 -3.08 28.83
CA GLU A 302 -14.47 -3.29 29.07
C GLU A 302 -15.26 -3.52 27.78
N HIS A 303 -14.90 -2.81 26.70
CA HIS A 303 -15.49 -3.00 25.39
C HIS A 303 -15.08 -4.34 24.77
N LEU A 304 -13.81 -4.73 24.85
CA LEU A 304 -13.32 -6.02 24.35
C LEU A 304 -14.07 -7.21 24.94
N MET A 305 -14.47 -7.15 26.21
CA MET A 305 -15.26 -8.21 26.84
C MET A 305 -16.62 -8.48 26.17
N GLN A 306 -17.09 -7.57 25.31
CA GLN A 306 -18.37 -7.65 24.61
C GLN A 306 -18.21 -8.07 23.14
N LEU A 307 -16.98 -8.08 22.62
CA LEU A 307 -16.69 -8.38 21.22
C LEU A 307 -16.45 -9.86 20.98
N ASP A 308 -16.71 -10.29 19.75
CA ASP A 308 -16.20 -11.56 19.24
C ASP A 308 -14.74 -11.42 18.77
N GLU A 309 -14.13 -12.55 18.42
CA GLU A 309 -12.73 -12.60 17.99
C GLU A 309 -12.43 -11.73 16.77
N VAL A 310 -13.36 -11.67 15.80
CA VAL A 310 -13.16 -10.97 14.53
C VAL A 310 -13.13 -9.47 14.78
N ASP A 311 -14.08 -8.97 15.57
CA ASP A 311 -14.17 -7.56 15.91
C ASP A 311 -13.06 -7.14 16.88
N ALA A 312 -12.60 -8.05 17.74
CA ALA A 312 -11.54 -7.79 18.71
C ALA A 312 -10.12 -7.76 18.11
N GLN A 313 -9.88 -8.41 16.97
CA GLN A 313 -8.56 -8.48 16.33
C GLN A 313 -7.96 -7.08 16.11
N LEU A 314 -8.75 -6.15 15.56
CA LEU A 314 -8.29 -4.79 15.25
C LEU A 314 -7.95 -4.00 16.53
N TRP A 315 -8.71 -4.20 17.60
CA TRP A 315 -8.41 -3.62 18.91
C TRP A 315 -7.13 -4.19 19.52
N CYS A 316 -6.89 -5.49 19.37
CA CYS A 316 -5.65 -6.13 19.81
C CYS A 316 -4.43 -5.58 19.05
N GLU A 317 -4.54 -5.38 17.73
CA GLU A 317 -3.52 -4.67 16.94
C GLU A 317 -3.30 -3.23 17.46
N GLY A 318 -4.37 -2.52 17.82
CA GLY A 318 -4.30 -1.16 18.37
C GLY A 318 -3.62 -1.09 19.73
N LEU A 319 -3.95 -2.00 20.65
CA LEU A 319 -3.31 -2.11 21.96
C LEU A 319 -1.83 -2.47 21.83
N PHE A 320 -1.50 -3.45 20.97
CA PHE A 320 -0.12 -3.78 20.64
C PHE A 320 0.62 -2.59 20.01
N LEU A 321 -0.02 -1.81 19.14
CA LEU A 321 0.59 -0.63 18.53
C LEU A 321 0.95 0.43 19.59
N VAL A 322 0.17 0.57 20.66
CA VAL A 322 0.42 1.53 21.74
C VAL A 322 1.48 1.00 22.71
N TYR A 323 1.34 -0.25 23.19
CA TYR A 323 2.18 -0.83 24.25
C TYR A 323 3.38 -1.64 23.74
N GLY A 324 3.42 -2.01 22.47
CA GLY A 324 4.48 -2.81 21.88
C GLY A 324 4.64 -4.15 22.59
N GLU A 325 5.88 -4.50 22.90
CA GLU A 325 6.24 -5.76 23.59
C GLU A 325 5.70 -5.84 25.02
N GLU A 326 5.21 -4.75 25.62
CA GLU A 326 4.54 -4.82 26.92
C GLU A 326 3.15 -5.47 26.81
N PHE A 327 2.49 -5.46 25.64
CA PHE A 327 1.22 -6.15 25.42
C PHE A 327 1.41 -7.68 25.47
N PRO A 328 0.50 -8.47 26.10
CA PRO A 328 0.79 -9.82 26.57
C PRO A 328 1.07 -10.83 25.46
N PHE A 329 0.58 -10.58 24.25
CA PHE A 329 0.80 -11.47 23.11
C PHE A 329 0.95 -10.69 21.79
N LEU A 330 1.38 -11.38 20.75
CA LEU A 330 1.43 -10.82 19.40
C LEU A 330 0.05 -10.95 18.73
N PRO A 331 -0.55 -9.89 18.17
CA PRO A 331 -1.85 -9.95 17.50
C PRO A 331 -1.99 -11.06 16.47
N SER A 332 -0.93 -11.40 15.74
CA SER A 332 -0.92 -12.51 14.78
C SER A 332 -1.12 -13.90 15.40
N LYS A 333 -1.00 -14.05 16.72
CA LYS A 333 -1.23 -15.31 17.44
C LYS A 333 -2.70 -15.58 17.75
N LEU A 334 -3.56 -14.56 17.76
CA LEU A 334 -4.99 -14.71 18.01
C LEU A 334 -5.64 -15.54 16.90
N GLY A 335 -6.47 -16.51 17.27
CA GLY A 335 -7.12 -17.46 16.34
C GLY A 335 -6.18 -18.51 15.72
N ASN A 336 -4.86 -18.39 15.94
CA ASN A 336 -3.85 -19.32 15.43
C ASN A 336 -3.31 -20.23 16.54
N THR A 337 -2.73 -19.62 17.57
CA THR A 337 -2.11 -20.32 18.71
C THR A 337 -2.72 -19.93 20.04
N ILE A 338 -3.50 -18.85 20.08
CA ILE A 338 -4.20 -18.35 21.27
C ILE A 338 -5.68 -18.21 20.89
N GLU A 339 -6.55 -18.87 21.64
CA GLU A 339 -8.01 -18.74 21.49
C GLU A 339 -8.48 -17.42 22.11
N TRP A 340 -9.59 -16.86 21.60
CA TRP A 340 -10.08 -15.54 22.06
C TRP A 340 -10.32 -15.46 23.58
N GLN A 341 -10.84 -16.52 24.20
CA GLN A 341 -11.10 -16.53 25.64
C GLN A 341 -9.81 -16.47 26.47
N ASP A 342 -8.76 -17.16 26.03
CA ASP A 342 -7.45 -17.15 26.68
C ASP A 342 -6.78 -15.79 26.49
N ALA A 343 -6.84 -15.22 25.28
CA ALA A 343 -6.35 -13.88 24.98
C ALA A 343 -7.03 -12.81 25.86
N LEU A 344 -8.37 -12.88 26.01
CA LEU A 344 -9.11 -11.93 26.85
C LEU A 344 -8.69 -12.05 28.32
N HIS A 345 -8.47 -13.26 28.81
CA HIS A 345 -7.98 -13.48 30.17
C HIS A 345 -6.58 -12.87 30.36
N GLU A 346 -5.65 -13.11 29.42
CA GLU A 346 -4.31 -12.50 29.44
C GLU A 346 -4.36 -10.98 29.42
N ILE A 347 -5.25 -10.36 28.63
CA ILE A 347 -5.43 -8.90 28.56
C ILE A 347 -5.93 -8.33 29.90
N VAL A 348 -6.88 -9.00 30.54
CA VAL A 348 -7.43 -8.55 31.83
C VAL A 348 -6.37 -8.67 32.93
N GLU A 349 -5.65 -9.79 33.00
CA GLU A 349 -4.54 -9.95 33.96
C GLU A 349 -3.43 -8.92 33.73
N TRP A 350 -3.10 -8.67 32.45
CA TRP A 350 -2.13 -7.67 32.05
C TRP A 350 -2.51 -6.26 32.54
N GLN A 351 -3.79 -5.89 32.43
CA GLN A 351 -4.29 -4.60 32.91
C GLN A 351 -4.12 -4.44 34.43
N GLU A 352 -4.32 -5.52 35.20
CA GLU A 352 -4.19 -5.50 36.66
C GLU A 352 -2.72 -5.38 37.12
N GLN A 353 -1.78 -5.83 36.30
CA GLN A 353 -0.36 -5.92 36.65
C GLN A 353 0.48 -4.70 36.25
N ILE A 354 0.06 -3.94 35.23
CA ILE A 354 0.84 -2.82 34.71
C ILE A 354 0.37 -1.49 35.32
N GLU A 355 1.30 -0.54 35.50
CA GLU A 355 0.91 0.88 35.53
C GLU A 355 0.41 1.26 34.14
N VAL A 356 -0.82 0.85 33.83
CA VAL A 356 -1.44 0.94 32.50
C VAL A 356 -1.45 2.39 32.04
N VAL A 357 -1.74 3.31 32.96
CA VAL A 357 -1.74 4.75 32.70
C VAL A 357 -0.33 5.32 32.77
N LYS A 358 0.18 5.79 31.63
CA LYS A 358 1.45 6.54 31.54
C LYS A 358 1.17 8.03 31.38
N SER A 359 2.10 8.85 31.86
CA SER A 359 2.00 10.32 31.81
C SER A 359 2.21 10.91 30.41
N VAL A 360 2.58 10.09 29.43
CA VAL A 360 2.85 10.52 28.05
C VAL A 360 2.17 9.57 27.07
N PRO A 361 1.70 10.08 25.92
CA PRO A 361 1.20 9.23 24.86
C PRO A 361 2.24 8.22 24.38
N LEU A 362 1.81 6.99 24.13
CA LEU A 362 2.68 5.89 23.74
C LEU A 362 2.51 5.47 22.28
N ARG A 363 3.56 4.84 21.76
CA ARG A 363 3.63 4.13 20.49
C ARG A 363 4.74 3.08 20.60
N MET A 364 4.41 1.81 20.39
CA MET A 364 5.30 0.67 20.52
C MET A 364 6.00 0.63 21.89
N GLY A 365 5.25 0.91 22.97
CA GLY A 365 5.74 0.90 24.36
C GLY A 365 6.64 2.08 24.73
N GLN A 366 6.87 3.01 23.80
CA GLN A 366 7.72 4.17 23.99
C GLN A 366 6.91 5.45 23.81
N LYS A 367 7.46 6.58 24.26
CA LYS A 367 6.85 7.89 23.99
C LYS A 367 6.60 8.03 22.48
N LEU A 368 5.38 8.42 22.12
CA LEU A 368 5.01 8.65 20.74
C LEU A 368 5.97 9.71 20.15
N THR A 369 6.67 9.34 19.09
CA THR A 369 7.69 10.11 18.40
C THR A 369 7.74 9.67 16.95
N PHE A 370 8.45 10.43 16.12
CA PHE A 370 8.67 10.05 14.73
C PHE A 370 9.29 8.65 14.62
N ASP A 371 10.29 8.34 15.45
CA ASP A 371 11.01 7.07 15.39
C ASP A 371 10.15 5.89 15.86
N SER A 372 9.33 6.07 16.90
CA SER A 372 8.37 5.04 17.32
C SER A 372 7.27 4.81 16.26
N SER A 373 6.84 5.87 15.56
CA SER A 373 5.86 5.75 14.48
C SER A 373 6.44 5.05 13.23
N ILE A 374 7.71 5.29 12.89
CA ILE A 374 8.39 4.52 11.84
C ILE A 374 8.57 3.05 12.27
N ARG A 375 8.90 2.79 13.54
CA ARG A 375 8.96 1.41 14.07
C ARG A 375 7.60 0.72 13.92
N ALA A 376 6.51 1.41 14.27
CA ALA A 376 5.16 0.89 14.07
C ALA A 376 4.88 0.60 12.58
N MET A 377 5.24 1.49 11.65
CA MET A 377 5.11 1.23 10.21
C MET A 377 5.83 -0.05 9.74
N LYS A 378 6.92 -0.42 10.41
CA LYS A 378 7.73 -1.63 10.14
C LYS A 378 7.26 -2.87 10.95
N SER A 379 6.15 -2.79 11.67
CA SER A 379 5.64 -3.90 12.48
C SER A 379 4.91 -4.95 11.64
N ALA A 380 5.26 -6.22 11.84
CA ALA A 380 4.59 -7.38 11.25
C ALA A 380 3.16 -7.58 11.78
N GLU A 381 2.86 -7.05 12.95
CA GLU A 381 1.61 -7.29 13.70
C GLU A 381 0.48 -6.31 13.39
N LEU A 382 0.68 -5.40 12.44
CA LEU A 382 -0.30 -4.35 12.13
C LEU A 382 -0.88 -4.54 10.75
N SER A 383 -2.19 -4.38 10.62
CA SER A 383 -2.84 -4.35 9.32
C SER A 383 -2.49 -3.09 8.51
N SER A 384 -2.72 -3.17 7.20
CA SER A 384 -2.51 -2.07 6.26
C SER A 384 -3.41 -0.87 6.57
N SER A 385 -4.60 -1.10 7.12
CA SER A 385 -5.56 -0.07 7.51
C SER A 385 -4.99 0.86 8.60
N LEU A 386 -4.42 0.28 9.67
CA LEU A 386 -3.77 1.04 10.74
C LEU A 386 -2.52 1.76 10.20
N ARG A 387 -1.69 1.05 9.40
CA ARG A 387 -0.51 1.66 8.77
C ARG A 387 -0.85 2.83 7.87
N GLU A 388 -1.97 2.82 7.16
CA GLU A 388 -2.39 3.95 6.33
C GLU A 388 -2.59 5.21 7.17
N TRP A 389 -3.22 5.09 8.34
CA TRP A 389 -3.39 6.22 9.26
C TRP A 389 -2.08 6.66 9.91
N LEU A 390 -1.18 5.73 10.23
CA LEU A 390 0.17 6.08 10.67
C LEU A 390 0.97 6.82 9.58
N TRP A 391 0.84 6.38 8.33
CA TRP A 391 1.44 7.06 7.19
C TRP A 391 0.88 8.47 7.01
N ARG A 392 -0.44 8.64 7.14
CA ARG A 392 -1.09 9.97 7.11
C ARG A 392 -0.58 10.86 8.25
N GLU A 393 -0.49 10.32 9.46
CA GLU A 393 0.05 11.02 10.64
C GLU A 393 1.49 11.48 10.38
N LEU A 394 2.35 10.58 9.91
CA LEU A 394 3.74 10.88 9.56
C LEU A 394 3.82 11.99 8.51
N CYS A 395 3.03 11.92 7.45
CA CYS A 395 3.05 12.91 6.38
C CYS A 395 2.63 14.30 6.86
N ILE A 396 1.48 14.37 7.55
CA ILE A 396 0.90 15.63 8.01
C ILE A 396 1.79 16.24 9.08
N MET A 397 2.12 15.50 10.15
CA MET A 397 2.90 16.04 11.26
C MET A 397 4.31 16.46 10.84
N SER A 398 4.92 15.75 9.90
CA SER A 398 6.26 16.09 9.38
C SER A 398 6.26 17.17 8.29
N ARG A 399 5.09 17.51 7.74
CA ARG A 399 4.94 18.40 6.55
C ARG A 399 5.71 17.90 5.34
N VAL A 400 5.72 16.59 5.13
CA VAL A 400 6.40 15.97 4.00
C VAL A 400 5.53 14.84 3.49
N HIS A 401 5.17 14.91 2.21
CA HIS A 401 4.50 13.82 1.55
C HIS A 401 5.53 12.83 0.99
N PHE A 402 5.34 11.55 1.28
CA PHE A 402 6.10 10.48 0.66
C PHE A 402 5.14 9.37 0.23
N TYR A 403 5.33 8.87 -1.00
CA TYR A 403 4.41 7.90 -1.58
C TYR A 403 4.66 6.51 -1.01
N TRP A 404 3.73 6.02 -0.20
CA TRP A 404 3.76 4.69 0.40
C TRP A 404 2.52 3.89 -0.02
N HIS A 405 2.67 2.58 -0.08
CA HIS A 405 1.57 1.63 -0.24
C HIS A 405 1.97 0.29 0.39
N PRO A 406 1.07 -0.44 1.07
CA PRO A 406 1.39 -1.70 1.75
C PRO A 406 1.96 -2.78 0.81
N GLN A 407 1.55 -2.74 -0.46
CA GLN A 407 1.94 -3.72 -1.48
C GLN A 407 3.27 -3.38 -2.19
N LEU A 408 3.98 -2.33 -1.77
CA LEU A 408 5.35 -2.11 -2.23
C LEU A 408 6.26 -3.26 -1.78
N SER A 409 7.30 -3.54 -2.57
CA SER A 409 8.32 -4.53 -2.18
C SER A 409 9.00 -4.11 -0.86
N LEU A 410 9.49 -5.08 -0.09
CA LEU A 410 10.22 -4.80 1.15
C LEU A 410 11.38 -3.82 0.92
N GLN A 411 12.16 -4.04 -0.14
CA GLN A 411 13.28 -3.16 -0.49
C GLN A 411 12.83 -1.71 -0.72
N ASP A 412 11.68 -1.51 -1.37
CA ASP A 412 11.15 -0.17 -1.62
C ASP A 412 10.62 0.49 -0.36
N GLN A 413 9.94 -0.27 0.50
CA GLN A 413 9.48 0.24 1.79
C GLN A 413 10.64 0.59 2.72
N GLU A 414 11.67 -0.27 2.82
CA GLU A 414 12.90 0.02 3.56
C GLU A 414 13.58 1.28 3.03
N GLY A 415 13.79 1.35 1.71
CA GLY A 415 14.42 2.51 1.09
C GLY A 415 13.63 3.81 1.31
N LEU A 416 12.30 3.75 1.28
CA LEU A 416 11.43 4.88 1.58
C LEU A 416 11.59 5.37 3.02
N PHE A 417 11.53 4.45 3.98
CA PHE A 417 11.65 4.77 5.41
C PHE A 417 13.04 5.29 5.75
N ASP A 418 14.09 4.69 5.21
CA ASP A 418 15.47 5.12 5.46
C ASP A 418 15.71 6.53 4.89
N ASN A 419 15.17 6.83 3.71
CA ASN A 419 15.25 8.16 3.11
C ASN A 419 14.58 9.22 3.99
N ILE A 420 13.37 8.97 4.49
CA ILE A 420 12.66 9.96 5.32
C ILE A 420 13.29 10.12 6.71
N GLN A 421 13.78 9.02 7.30
CA GLN A 421 14.50 9.05 8.57
C GLN A 421 15.82 9.82 8.48
N SER A 422 16.43 9.88 7.29
CA SER A 422 17.67 10.63 7.07
C SER A 422 17.50 12.16 7.09
N ILE A 423 16.26 12.69 7.05
CA ILE A 423 15.96 14.13 7.01
C ILE A 423 15.69 14.63 8.44
N PRO A 424 16.61 15.35 9.11
CA PRO A 424 16.44 15.72 10.53
C PRO A 424 15.23 16.62 10.78
N LEU A 425 14.93 17.53 9.85
CA LEU A 425 13.80 18.45 9.93
C LEU A 425 12.44 17.73 9.97
N VAL A 426 12.32 16.57 9.34
CA VAL A 426 11.09 15.76 9.36
C VAL A 426 10.83 15.25 10.77
N ARG A 427 11.86 14.64 11.39
CA ARG A 427 11.81 14.17 12.78
C ARG A 427 11.50 15.30 13.76
N GLU A 428 12.15 16.45 13.59
CA GLU A 428 11.93 17.62 14.45
C GLU A 428 10.49 18.11 14.39
N ARG A 429 9.95 18.37 13.18
CA ARG A 429 8.57 18.83 12.98
C ARG A 429 7.54 17.88 13.57
N PHE A 430 7.70 16.58 13.34
CA PHE A 430 6.81 15.58 13.90
C PHE A 430 6.83 15.59 15.44
N ASN A 431 8.01 15.68 16.05
CA ASN A 431 8.15 15.68 17.51
C ASN A 431 7.69 16.99 18.17
N LEU A 432 7.53 18.07 17.40
CA LEU A 432 6.90 19.32 17.82
C LEU A 432 5.36 19.31 17.71
N ARG A 433 4.76 18.17 17.33
CA ARG A 433 3.30 17.99 17.35
C ARG A 433 2.70 18.42 18.70
N GLY A 434 1.51 19.02 18.66
CA GLY A 434 0.83 19.55 19.85
C GLY A 434 1.45 20.84 20.44
N LYS A 435 2.72 21.18 20.16
CA LYS A 435 3.31 22.47 20.61
C LYS A 435 2.92 23.65 19.73
N HIS A 436 2.64 23.41 18.46
CA HIS A 436 2.17 24.45 17.53
C HIS A 436 0.76 24.96 17.85
N ALA A 437 -0.02 24.25 18.69
CA ALA A 437 -1.30 24.74 19.19
C ALA A 437 -1.15 25.81 20.29
N ALA A 438 0.04 25.97 20.88
CA ALA A 438 0.28 26.86 22.01
C ALA A 438 1.03 28.15 21.67
N VAL A 439 1.50 28.32 20.43
CA VAL A 439 2.25 29.51 20.01
C VAL A 439 1.40 30.30 19.03
N GLY A 440 0.36 30.94 19.56
CA GLY A 440 -0.19 32.13 18.92
C GLY A 440 0.85 33.23 19.03
N TYR A 441 1.22 33.79 17.88
CA TYR A 441 1.66 35.18 17.77
C TYR A 441 0.70 35.91 16.86
#